data_AF-A0A6I3U3W3-F1
#
_entry.id   AF-A0A6I3U3W3-F1
#
_cell.length_a   1.000
_cell.length_b   1.000
_cell.length_c   1.000
_cell.angle_alpha   90.00
_cell.angle_beta   90.00
_cell.angle_gamma   90.00
#
_symmetry.space_group_name_H-M   'P 1'
#
loop_
_entity.id
_entity.type
_entity.pdbx_description
1 polymer ?
#
loop_
_entity_poly.entity_id
_entity_poly.type
_entity_poly.pdbx_seq_one_letter_code
_entity_poly.pdbx_strand_id
1 'polypeptide(L)'
;TNLPSGKRVLAIQVKNRTTGRYDLLDLAKTYYLATNDFLAAGGDGYTMLGGAREEGPSMDAAFEEYLKTADLSQYEKINPNSRTISVDSKNFSLPVETPQTNAAANDATTNVPLTYE
;
A
#
# COMPACT_ATOMS: atom_id res chain seq x y z
N THR A 1 6.88 -20.91 0.70
CA THR A 1 8.04 -20.31 1.39
C THR A 1 8.47 -21.23 2.51
N ASN A 2 9.76 -21.58 2.55
CA ASN A 2 10.33 -22.49 3.57
C ASN A 2 10.98 -21.72 4.74
N LEU A 3 10.85 -20.38 4.76
CA LEU A 3 11.42 -19.56 5.82
C LEU A 3 10.56 -19.65 7.10
N PRO A 4 11.20 -19.64 8.29
CA PRO A 4 10.49 -19.62 9.57
C PRO A 4 9.49 -18.46 9.67
N SER A 5 8.49 -18.61 10.53
CA SER A 5 7.58 -17.51 10.86
C SER A 5 8.36 -16.27 11.30
N GLY A 6 7.88 -15.07 10.93
CA GLY A 6 8.56 -13.80 11.20
C GLY A 6 9.79 -13.51 10.35
N LYS A 7 10.24 -14.43 9.48
CA LYS A 7 11.41 -14.25 8.59
C LYS A 7 11.06 -14.36 7.11
N ARG A 8 9.77 -14.28 6.76
CA ARG A 8 9.27 -14.51 5.40
C ARG A 8 9.30 -13.25 4.51
N VAL A 9 9.37 -12.06 5.10
CA VAL A 9 9.46 -10.79 4.37
C VAL A 9 10.92 -10.58 3.97
N LEU A 10 11.19 -10.52 2.66
CA LEU A 10 12.56 -10.37 2.11
C LEU A 10 12.96 -8.91 1.92
N ALA A 11 11.99 -8.03 1.62
CA ALA A 11 12.18 -6.60 1.50
C ALA A 11 10.84 -5.87 1.61
N ILE A 12 10.87 -4.62 2.08
CA ILE A 12 9.75 -3.70 2.05
C ILE A 12 10.26 -2.41 1.43
N GLN A 13 9.53 -1.90 0.43
CA GLN A 13 9.76 -0.58 -0.12
C GLN A 13 8.49 0.26 0.04
N VAL A 14 8.67 1.56 0.29
CA VAL A 14 7.59 2.52 0.45
C VAL A 14 7.74 3.58 -0.64
N LYS A 15 6.67 3.84 -1.38
CA LYS A 15 6.66 4.87 -2.42
C LYS A 15 6.84 6.24 -1.78
N ASN A 16 7.88 6.94 -2.17
CA ASN A 16 8.16 8.30 -1.77
C ASN A 16 7.23 9.25 -2.54
N ARG A 17 6.36 9.98 -1.83
CA ARG A 17 5.37 10.86 -2.45
C ARG A 17 5.99 12.08 -3.15
N THR A 18 7.20 12.47 -2.76
CA THR A 18 7.91 13.61 -3.35
C THR A 18 8.64 13.22 -4.64
N THR A 19 9.29 12.05 -4.66
CA THR A 19 10.09 11.61 -5.82
C THR A 19 9.35 10.65 -6.75
N GLY A 20 8.26 10.05 -6.29
CA GLY A 20 7.51 9.02 -7.00
C GLY A 20 8.17 7.62 -6.99
N ARG A 21 9.39 7.49 -6.45
CA ARG A 21 10.19 6.26 -6.44
C ARG A 21 9.97 5.42 -5.20
N TYR A 22 10.33 4.13 -5.25
CA TYR A 22 10.27 3.24 -4.10
C TYR A 22 11.57 3.26 -3.30
N ASP A 23 11.51 3.84 -2.10
CA ASP A 23 12.61 3.81 -1.13
C ASP A 23 12.51 2.56 -0.24
N LEU A 24 13.64 2.03 0.22
CA LEU A 24 13.63 0.98 1.25
C LEU A 24 12.96 1.49 2.53
N LEU A 25 12.23 0.60 3.22
CA LEU A 25 11.66 0.92 4.52
C LEU A 25 12.76 1.35 5.50
N ASP A 26 12.61 2.55 6.08
CA ASP A 26 13.47 3.06 7.14
C ASP A 26 12.82 2.75 8.49
N LEU A 27 13.45 1.87 9.28
CA LEU A 27 12.91 1.44 10.57
C LEU A 27 12.92 2.55 11.63
N ALA A 28 13.68 3.63 11.44
CA ALA A 28 13.73 4.77 12.36
C ALA A 28 12.70 5.86 12.01
N LYS A 29 12.09 5.78 10.83
CA LYS A 29 11.13 6.78 10.35
C LYS A 29 9.71 6.46 10.82
N THR A 30 8.98 7.49 11.22
CA THR A 30 7.54 7.40 11.46
C THR A 30 6.78 7.47 10.14
N TYR A 31 5.90 6.50 9.91
CA TYR A 31 5.00 6.47 8.76
C TYR A 31 3.56 6.60 9.25
N TYR A 32 2.77 7.41 8.53
CA TYR A 32 1.33 7.43 8.70
C TYR A 32 0.73 6.27 7.92
N LEU A 33 -0.02 5.41 8.61
CA LEU A 33 -0.68 4.24 8.04
C LEU A 33 -2.19 4.43 8.14
N ALA A 34 -2.88 4.40 7.00
CA ALA A 34 -4.32 4.25 6.96
C ALA A 34 -4.67 2.76 6.90
N THR A 35 -5.56 2.31 7.78
CA THR A 35 -6.10 0.94 7.80
C THR A 35 -7.54 0.97 8.32
N ASN A 36 -8.28 -0.12 8.17
CA ASN A 36 -9.62 -0.21 8.75
C ASN A 36 -9.56 -0.31 10.28
N ASP A 37 -10.69 0.01 10.92
CA ASP A 37 -10.86 0.01 12.36
C ASP A 37 -10.62 -1.36 13.00
N PHE A 38 -11.06 -2.45 12.35
CA PHE A 38 -10.88 -3.82 12.83
C PHE A 38 -9.39 -4.16 13.01
N LEU A 39 -8.55 -3.86 12.03
CA LEU A 39 -7.09 -4.07 12.11
C LEU A 39 -6.45 -3.08 13.09
N ALA A 40 -6.88 -1.81 13.11
CA ALA A 40 -6.39 -0.80 14.06
C ALA A 40 -6.79 -1.10 15.52
N ALA A 41 -7.78 -1.97 15.74
CA ALA A 41 -8.15 -2.51 17.04
C ALA A 41 -7.38 -3.79 17.40
N GLY A 42 -6.48 -4.27 16.53
CA GLY A 42 -5.71 -5.49 16.73
C GLY A 42 -6.40 -6.78 16.25
N GLY A 43 -7.45 -6.66 15.43
CA GLY A 43 -8.10 -7.78 14.76
C GLY A 43 -7.13 -8.60 13.92
N ASP A 44 -7.50 -9.85 13.60
CA ASP A 44 -6.67 -10.81 12.84
C ASP A 44 -5.25 -11.04 13.39
N GLY A 45 -5.02 -10.72 14.67
CA GLY A 45 -3.70 -10.84 15.31
C GLY A 45 -2.75 -9.69 15.02
N TYR A 46 -3.22 -8.59 14.42
CA TYR A 46 -2.46 -7.36 14.19
C TYR A 46 -2.34 -6.50 15.46
N THR A 47 -2.04 -7.13 16.59
CA THR A 47 -1.97 -6.44 17.90
C THR A 47 -0.93 -5.32 17.93
N MET A 48 0.10 -5.38 17.09
CA MET A 48 1.10 -4.31 16.93
C MET A 48 0.55 -3.03 16.31
N LEU A 49 -0.62 -3.07 15.66
CA LEU A 49 -1.32 -1.90 15.14
C LEU A 49 -2.30 -1.31 16.15
N GLY A 50 -2.59 -2.02 17.24
CA GLY A 50 -3.48 -1.55 18.30
C GLY A 50 -2.91 -0.34 19.04
N GLY A 51 -3.77 0.60 19.43
CA GLY A 51 -3.36 1.76 20.22
C GLY A 51 -4.15 3.03 19.89
N ALA A 52 -3.54 4.18 20.19
CA ALA A 52 -4.09 5.48 19.83
C ALA A 52 -4.14 5.63 18.31
N ARG A 53 -5.26 6.15 17.81
CA ARG A 53 -5.57 6.29 16.38
C ARG A 53 -6.51 7.47 16.15
N GLU A 54 -6.50 7.96 14.91
CA GLU A 54 -7.48 8.90 14.39
C GLU A 54 -8.48 8.10 13.56
N GLU A 55 -9.77 8.28 13.81
CA GLU A 55 -10.83 7.61 13.06
C GLU A 55 -11.28 8.50 11.91
N GLY A 56 -11.32 7.93 10.70
CA GLY A 56 -11.82 8.57 9.50
C GLY A 56 -13.32 8.30 9.28
N PRO A 57 -13.86 8.73 8.13
CA PRO A 57 -15.20 8.31 7.72
C PRO A 57 -15.29 6.79 7.57
N SER A 58 -16.51 6.27 7.56
CA SER A 58 -16.74 4.86 7.29
C SER A 58 -16.21 4.46 5.91
N MET A 59 -15.83 3.19 5.76
CA MET A 59 -15.20 2.66 4.53
C MET A 59 -16.10 2.87 3.29
N ASP A 60 -17.41 2.76 3.44
CA ASP A 60 -18.39 3.00 2.38
C ASP A 60 -18.39 4.47 1.94
N ALA A 61 -18.38 5.42 2.87
CA ALA A 61 -18.29 6.85 2.56
C ALA A 61 -16.96 7.23 1.90
N ALA A 62 -15.84 6.69 2.41
CA ALA A 62 -14.51 6.89 1.82
C ALA A 62 -14.46 6.34 0.38
N PHE A 63 -15.05 5.17 0.16
CA PHE A 63 -15.11 4.55 -1.16
C PHE A 63 -16.07 5.28 -2.11
N GLU A 64 -17.23 5.72 -1.63
CA GLU A 64 -18.17 6.54 -2.40
C GLU A 64 -17.50 7.82 -2.91
N GLU A 65 -16.77 8.52 -2.04
CA GLU A 65 -16.06 9.74 -2.42
C GLU A 65 -15.01 9.48 -3.50
N TYR A 66 -14.27 8.38 -3.39
CA TYR A 66 -13.31 7.98 -4.42
C TYR A 66 -13.99 7.75 -5.78
N LEU A 67 -15.14 7.06 -5.80
CA LEU A 67 -15.87 6.74 -7.03
C LEU A 67 -16.34 7.98 -7.81
N LYS A 68 -16.50 9.13 -7.15
CA LYS A 68 -16.89 10.38 -7.84
C LYS A 68 -15.86 10.87 -8.85
N THR A 69 -14.59 10.51 -8.67
CA THR A 69 -13.48 10.99 -9.52
C THR A 69 -12.63 9.88 -10.13
N ALA A 70 -12.81 8.64 -9.69
CA ALA A 70 -12.00 7.51 -10.14
C ALA A 70 -12.24 7.18 -11.63
N ASP A 71 -11.14 6.99 -12.37
CA ASP A 71 -11.19 6.33 -13.68
C ASP A 71 -11.30 4.81 -13.48
N LEU A 72 -12.48 4.26 -13.78
CA LEU A 72 -12.77 2.84 -13.61
C LEU A 72 -12.35 1.97 -14.81
N SER A 73 -11.92 2.58 -15.92
CA SER A 73 -11.50 1.83 -17.11
C SER A 73 -10.34 0.88 -16.82
N GLN A 74 -9.48 1.22 -15.87
CA GLN A 74 -8.37 0.36 -15.40
C GLN A 74 -8.84 -1.01 -14.85
N TYR A 75 -10.11 -1.13 -14.44
CA TYR A 75 -10.70 -2.36 -13.88
C TYR A 75 -11.59 -3.12 -14.87
N GLU A 76 -11.66 -2.71 -16.13
CA GLU A 76 -12.51 -3.34 -17.15
C GLU A 76 -12.20 -4.83 -17.32
N LYS A 77 -10.91 -5.21 -17.19
CA LYS A 77 -10.49 -6.61 -17.29
C LYS A 77 -10.81 -7.35 -16.01
N ILE A 78 -11.73 -8.31 -16.08
CA ILE A 78 -12.07 -9.19 -14.96
C ILE A 78 -10.84 -10.03 -14.57
N ASN A 79 -10.46 -9.93 -13.29
CA ASN A 79 -9.39 -10.68 -12.65
C ASN A 79 -8.05 -10.63 -13.44
N PRO A 80 -7.50 -9.42 -13.67
CA PRO A 80 -6.34 -9.24 -14.53
C PRO A 80 -5.04 -9.75 -13.89
N ASN A 81 -5.05 -9.92 -12.56
CA ASN A 81 -3.89 -10.31 -11.78
C ASN A 81 -3.77 -11.84 -11.70
N SER A 82 -2.60 -12.36 -12.08
CA SER A 82 -2.24 -13.75 -11.76
C SER A 82 -1.94 -13.86 -10.26
N ARG A 83 -2.37 -14.96 -9.65
CA ARG A 83 -2.13 -15.34 -8.23
C ARG A 83 -0.69 -15.02 -7.77
N THR A 84 -0.55 -14.77 -6.47
CA THR A 84 0.74 -14.61 -5.78
C THR A 84 1.75 -15.70 -6.20
N ILE A 85 2.82 -15.28 -6.87
CA ILE A 85 3.93 -16.17 -7.24
C ILE A 85 4.86 -16.27 -6.03
N SER A 86 5.06 -17.48 -5.51
CA SER A 86 6.08 -17.72 -4.49
C SER A 86 7.46 -17.55 -5.12
N VAL A 87 8.27 -16.61 -4.60
CA VAL A 87 9.67 -16.44 -5.00
C VAL A 87 10.58 -17.27 -4.09
N ASP A 88 11.65 -17.84 -4.66
CA ASP A 88 12.73 -18.44 -3.87
C ASP A 88 13.60 -17.32 -3.29
N SER A 89 13.74 -17.31 -1.96
CA SER A 89 14.59 -16.35 -1.24
C SER A 89 16.05 -16.35 -1.70
N LYS A 90 16.57 -17.47 -2.21
CA LYS A 90 17.95 -17.56 -2.71
C LYS A 90 18.17 -16.82 -4.02
N ASN A 91 17.11 -16.70 -4.82
CA ASN A 91 17.14 -16.08 -6.14
C ASN A 91 16.45 -14.70 -6.14
N PHE A 92 15.94 -14.27 -4.98
CA PHE A 92 15.31 -12.97 -4.84
C PHE A 92 16.37 -11.87 -4.97
N SER A 93 16.13 -10.94 -5.88
CA SER A 93 16.83 -9.67 -5.94
C SER A 93 15.79 -8.57 -6.12
N LEU A 94 16.02 -7.44 -5.47
CA LEU A 94 15.22 -6.26 -5.75
C LEU A 94 15.57 -5.78 -7.16
N PRO A 95 14.58 -5.57 -8.05
CA PRO A 95 14.86 -4.96 -9.34
C PRO A 95 15.51 -3.59 -9.10
N VAL A 96 16.64 -3.35 -9.76
CA VAL A 96 17.21 -2.01 -9.84
C VAL A 96 16.20 -1.19 -10.63
N GLU A 97 15.60 -0.16 -10.02
CA GLU A 97 14.71 0.76 -10.74
C GLU A 97 15.49 1.33 -11.93
N THR A 98 15.16 0.88 -13.14
CA THR A 98 15.50 1.64 -14.34
C THR A 98 14.68 2.93 -14.30
N PRO A 99 15.20 4.06 -14.78
CA PRO A 99 14.39 5.26 -14.92
C PRO A 99 13.17 4.87 -15.77
N GLN A 100 12.00 4.80 -15.16
CA GLN A 100 10.76 4.74 -15.93
C GLN A 100 10.74 6.04 -16.74
N THR A 101 11.01 5.95 -18.03
CA THR A 101 10.61 6.99 -18.97
C THR A 101 9.15 7.24 -18.72
N ASN A 102 8.77 8.50 -18.52
CA ASN A 102 7.40 8.96 -18.30
C ASN A 102 6.45 8.45 -19.39
N ALA A 103 6.05 7.18 -19.33
CA ALA A 103 4.79 6.73 -19.85
C ALA A 103 3.80 7.19 -18.80
N ALA A 104 2.91 8.11 -19.20
CA ALA A 104 1.79 8.57 -18.39
C ALA A 104 0.95 7.35 -17.97
N ALA A 105 1.35 6.71 -16.87
CA ALA A 105 0.41 6.01 -16.03
C ALA A 105 -0.35 7.14 -15.34
N ASN A 106 -1.62 7.26 -15.70
CA ASN A 106 -2.59 8.09 -15.01
C ASN A 106 -2.72 7.55 -13.58
N ASP A 107 -1.71 7.81 -12.75
CA ASP A 107 -1.75 7.60 -11.33
C ASP A 107 -2.67 8.72 -10.84
N ALA A 108 -3.96 8.38 -10.73
CA ALA A 108 -5.00 9.24 -10.16
C ALA A 108 -4.64 9.51 -8.69
N THR A 109 -3.65 10.38 -8.50
CA THR A 109 -3.31 11.02 -7.25
C THR A 109 -4.18 12.25 -7.15
N THR A 110 -5.49 12.05 -7.02
CA THR A 110 -6.35 13.05 -6.41
C THR A 110 -5.94 13.12 -4.94
N ASN A 111 -4.98 14.00 -4.67
CA ASN A 111 -4.78 14.55 -3.33
C ASN A 111 -6.09 15.24 -2.95
N VAL A 112 -6.99 14.53 -2.28
CA VAL A 112 -8.07 15.16 -1.53
C VAL A 112 -7.37 15.95 -0.42
N PRO A 113 -7.47 17.30 -0.39
CA PRO A 113 -6.94 18.07 0.72
C PRO A 113 -7.76 17.70 1.96
N LEU A 114 -7.11 17.08 2.94
CA LEU A 114 -7.70 16.82 4.25
C LEU A 114 -7.78 18.16 4.99
N THR A 115 -8.99 18.73 5.07
CA THR A 115 -9.32 19.80 6.01
C THR A 115 -9.83 19.16 7.28
N TYR A 116 -9.12 19.38 8.40
CA TYR A 116 -9.53 18.95 9.73
C TYR A 116 -10.51 19.98 10.31
N GLU A 117 -11.66 19.52 10.82
CA GLU A 117 -12.48 20.24 11.82
C GLU A 117 -12.17 19.67 13.20
#